data_AF-A0A0Q0WFZ9-F1
#
_entry.id   AF-A0A0Q0WFZ9-F1
#
_cell.length_a   1.000
_cell.length_b   1.000
_cell.length_c   1.000
_cell.angle_alpha   90.00
_cell.angle_beta   90.00
_cell.angle_gamma   90.00
#
_symmetry.space_group_name_H-M   'P 1'
#
loop_
_entity.id
_entity.type
_entity.pdbx_description
1 polymer ?
#
loop_
_entity_poly.entity_id
_entity_poly.type
_entity_poly.pdbx_seq_one_letter_code
_entity_poly.pdbx_strand_id
1 'polypeptide(L)'
;MATKDEVLSWFQNGDDNAQKLIDLKWKVSQVGPYTVLQNDKIPFTMFLTFNDDNTLNLLIRTGIETATIDNQERLTVYRVLLILNKRVEMVKFMLDGINEEVVAREDMVTDTLTKDEINAGLNAILTAFYLMVQALHLEDQFNSQIIERTYMMIKNMADEGKSRDEIKDYLKKTIGLRDEDAEKLISEVLDADKAPSNMYQ
;
A
#
# COMPACT_ATOMS: atom_id res chain seq x y z
N MET A 1 -11.68 24.48 7.10
CA MET A 1 -11.84 23.73 5.84
C MET A 1 -10.46 23.53 5.26
N ALA A 2 -9.95 22.30 5.32
CA ALA A 2 -8.71 22.00 4.62
C ALA A 2 -9.02 21.90 3.13
N THR A 3 -8.28 22.65 2.32
CA THR A 3 -8.46 22.59 0.86
C THR A 3 -7.83 21.29 0.32
N LYS A 4 -8.24 20.87 -0.89
CA LYS A 4 -7.58 19.75 -1.58
C LYS A 4 -6.07 19.94 -1.63
N ASP A 5 -5.62 21.13 -2.05
CA ASP A 5 -4.19 21.43 -2.19
C ASP A 5 -3.47 21.40 -0.85
N GLU A 6 -4.11 21.86 0.23
CA GLU A 6 -3.57 21.78 1.58
C GLU A 6 -3.38 20.33 2.03
N VAL A 7 -4.40 19.48 1.86
CA VAL A 7 -4.30 18.05 2.19
C VAL A 7 -3.20 17.36 1.38
N LEU A 8 -3.14 17.61 0.07
CA LEU A 8 -2.10 17.02 -0.79
C LEU A 8 -0.70 17.50 -0.41
N SER A 9 -0.56 18.76 0.03
CA SER A 9 0.72 19.30 0.48
C SER A 9 1.27 18.57 1.72
N TRP A 10 0.39 18.04 2.57
CA TRP A 10 0.79 17.27 3.75
C TRP A 10 1.50 15.97 3.36
N PHE A 11 1.01 15.30 2.31
CA PHE A 11 1.59 14.06 1.79
C PHE A 11 2.89 14.31 0.98
N GLN A 12 2.96 15.42 0.24
CA GLN A 12 4.10 15.72 -0.64
C GLN A 12 5.33 16.24 0.12
N ASN A 13 5.13 17.02 1.18
CA ASN A 13 6.20 17.70 1.93
C ASN A 13 6.71 16.90 3.15
N GLY A 14 6.52 15.58 3.13
CA GLY A 14 6.96 14.70 4.20
C GLY A 14 8.48 14.43 4.22
N ASP A 15 8.90 13.69 5.25
CA ASP A 15 10.27 13.20 5.49
C ASP A 15 10.28 11.67 5.40
N ASP A 16 11.30 11.10 4.76
CA ASP A 16 11.45 9.65 4.65
C ASP A 16 11.57 8.96 6.01
N ASN A 17 12.03 9.66 7.06
CA ASN A 17 12.24 9.12 8.41
C ASN A 17 11.13 9.51 9.40
N ALA A 18 10.02 10.05 8.92
CA ALA A 18 8.92 10.42 9.80
C ALA A 18 8.29 9.22 10.51
N GLN A 19 7.88 9.42 11.77
CA GLN A 19 7.21 8.39 12.57
C GLN A 19 5.71 8.31 12.28
N LYS A 20 5.09 9.44 11.89
CA LYS A 20 3.67 9.49 11.52
C LYS A 20 3.51 9.19 10.02
N LEU A 21 2.48 8.43 9.66
CA LEU A 21 2.20 8.06 8.28
C LEU A 21 1.94 9.28 7.39
N ILE A 22 1.22 10.28 7.90
CA ILE A 22 0.94 11.51 7.15
C ILE A 22 2.18 12.36 6.88
N ASP A 23 3.22 12.18 7.70
CA ASP A 23 4.48 12.93 7.61
C ASP A 23 5.51 12.19 6.76
N LEU A 24 5.24 10.95 6.33
CA LEU A 24 6.08 10.26 5.35
C LEU A 24 6.06 11.01 4.02
N LYS A 25 7.15 10.91 3.26
CA LYS A 25 7.21 11.47 1.92
C LYS A 25 6.47 10.57 0.93
N TRP A 26 5.26 10.96 0.52
CA TRP A 26 4.47 10.19 -0.44
C TRP A 26 4.72 10.66 -1.87
N LYS A 27 4.86 9.70 -2.78
CA LYS A 27 4.70 9.94 -4.21
C LYS A 27 3.21 10.10 -4.50
N VAL A 28 2.84 11.31 -4.90
CA VAL A 28 1.45 11.68 -5.23
C VAL A 28 1.31 11.77 -6.74
N SER A 29 0.33 11.07 -7.31
CA SER A 29 0.01 11.14 -8.73
C SER A 29 -1.51 11.13 -8.96
N GLN A 30 -1.97 11.53 -10.15
CA GLN A 30 -3.39 11.56 -10.48
C GLN A 30 -3.71 10.50 -11.53
N VAL A 31 -4.72 9.67 -11.27
CA VAL A 31 -5.22 8.65 -12.20
C VAL A 31 -6.75 8.74 -12.25
N GLY A 32 -7.26 9.35 -13.32
CA GLY A 32 -8.69 9.63 -13.45
C GLY A 32 -9.19 10.48 -12.28
N PRO A 33 -10.26 10.06 -11.56
CA PRO A 33 -10.74 10.80 -10.39
C PRO A 33 -9.87 10.63 -9.14
N TYR A 34 -8.96 9.65 -9.12
CA TYR A 34 -8.20 9.29 -7.93
C TYR A 34 -6.87 10.04 -7.84
N THR A 35 -6.59 10.59 -6.66
CA THR A 35 -5.23 10.89 -6.23
C THR A 35 -4.61 9.61 -5.68
N VAL A 36 -3.56 9.11 -6.32
CA VAL A 36 -2.84 7.91 -5.93
C VAL A 36 -1.66 8.29 -5.04
N LEU A 37 -1.60 7.68 -3.85
CA LEU A 37 -0.52 7.84 -2.88
C LEU A 37 0.29 6.56 -2.78
N GLN A 38 1.61 6.69 -3.00
CA GLN A 38 2.56 5.60 -2.88
C GLN A 38 3.71 6.02 -1.98
N ASN A 39 4.17 5.11 -1.13
CA ASN A 39 5.39 5.28 -0.35
C ASN A 39 6.13 3.95 -0.32
N ASP A 40 7.45 3.99 -0.38
CA ASP A 40 8.26 2.79 -0.54
C ASP A 40 8.38 1.96 0.75
N LYS A 41 8.07 2.56 1.90
CA LYS A 41 7.93 1.86 3.19
C LYS A 41 6.58 1.16 3.34
N ILE A 42 5.64 1.43 2.42
CA ILE A 42 4.24 1.06 2.55
C ILE A 42 3.83 0.13 1.41
N PRO A 43 3.50 -1.14 1.69
CA PRO A 43 3.38 -2.16 0.64
C PRO A 43 2.08 -2.12 -0.15
N PHE A 44 1.12 -1.26 0.20
CA PHE A 44 -0.11 -1.04 -0.56
C PHE A 44 -0.16 0.38 -1.13
N THR A 45 -0.99 0.56 -2.16
CA THR A 45 -1.24 1.86 -2.78
C THR A 45 -2.56 2.38 -2.22
N MET A 46 -2.58 3.66 -1.83
CA MET A 46 -3.79 4.30 -1.33
C MET A 46 -4.37 5.23 -2.38
N PHE A 47 -5.68 5.33 -2.41
CA PHE A 47 -6.43 6.15 -3.34
C PHE A 47 -7.25 7.17 -2.55
N LEU A 48 -7.05 8.44 -2.85
CA LEU A 48 -7.82 9.55 -2.31
C LEU A 48 -8.77 10.09 -3.36
N THR A 49 -10.02 10.33 -2.96
CA THR A 49 -11.00 11.05 -3.77
C THR A 49 -11.60 12.16 -2.94
N PHE A 50 -11.71 13.36 -3.53
CA PHE A 50 -12.43 14.48 -2.95
C PHE A 50 -13.76 14.58 -3.67
N ASN A 51 -14.86 14.55 -2.91
CA ASN A 51 -16.21 14.55 -3.44
C ASN A 51 -16.86 15.94 -3.30
N ASP A 52 -17.89 16.18 -4.09
CA ASP A 52 -18.63 17.45 -4.11
C ASP A 52 -19.41 17.72 -2.81
N ASP A 53 -19.62 16.71 -1.97
CA ASP A 53 -20.35 16.78 -0.70
C ASP A 53 -19.45 17.07 0.52
N ASN A 54 -18.27 17.65 0.29
CA ASN A 54 -17.26 17.93 1.33
C ASN A 54 -16.79 16.66 2.06
N THR A 55 -16.74 15.53 1.36
CA THR A 55 -16.14 14.30 1.87
C THR A 55 -14.85 13.96 1.13
N LEU A 56 -13.90 13.43 1.89
CA LEU A 56 -12.70 12.79 1.39
C LEU A 56 -12.84 11.29 1.62
N ASN A 57 -12.56 10.50 0.59
CA ASN A 57 -12.51 9.05 0.71
C ASN A 57 -11.06 8.60 0.59
N LEU A 58 -10.60 7.86 1.59
CA LEU A 58 -9.33 7.14 1.59
C LEU A 58 -9.64 5.67 1.35
N LEU A 59 -9.03 5.08 0.33
CA LEU A 59 -9.32 3.72 -0.09
C LEU A 59 -8.04 2.91 -0.30
N ILE A 60 -8.06 1.66 0.13
CA ILE A 60 -7.05 0.63 -0.19
C ILE A 60 -7.73 -0.48 -0.99
N ARG A 61 -7.19 -0.74 -2.17
CA ARG A 61 -7.52 -1.90 -3.00
C ARG A 61 -6.73 -3.11 -2.52
N THR A 62 -7.41 -4.21 -2.26
CA THR A 62 -6.77 -5.40 -1.67
C THR A 62 -6.28 -6.40 -2.72
N GLY A 63 -6.77 -6.30 -3.96
CA GLY A 63 -6.53 -7.27 -5.02
C GLY A 63 -7.30 -8.59 -4.85
N ILE A 64 -8.11 -8.74 -3.79
CA ILE A 64 -8.92 -9.94 -3.57
C ILE A 64 -10.21 -9.80 -4.36
N GLU A 65 -10.30 -10.50 -5.50
CA GLU A 65 -11.50 -10.56 -6.33
C GLU A 65 -12.40 -11.72 -5.90
N THR A 66 -13.68 -11.45 -5.65
CA THR A 66 -14.62 -12.49 -5.17
C THR A 66 -15.64 -12.92 -6.21
N ALA A 67 -15.70 -12.27 -7.38
CA ALA A 67 -16.68 -12.62 -8.42
C ALA A 67 -16.51 -14.06 -8.96
N THR A 68 -15.27 -14.56 -9.02
CA THR A 68 -14.92 -15.84 -9.66
C THR A 68 -14.57 -16.96 -8.71
N ILE A 69 -14.49 -16.70 -7.40
CA ILE A 69 -14.13 -17.73 -6.41
C ILE A 69 -15.34 -18.59 -6.02
N ASP A 70 -15.07 -19.77 -5.47
CA ASP A 70 -16.12 -20.71 -5.08
C ASP A 70 -17.07 -20.13 -4.03
N ASN A 71 -18.36 -20.48 -4.12
CA ASN A 71 -19.42 -19.94 -3.27
C ASN A 71 -19.13 -20.02 -1.77
N GLN A 72 -18.56 -21.13 -1.33
CA GLN A 72 -18.26 -21.36 0.08
C GLN A 72 -17.11 -20.47 0.57
N GLU A 73 -16.09 -20.28 -0.26
CA GLU A 73 -14.95 -19.41 0.01
C GLU A 73 -15.40 -17.94 0.03
N ARG A 74 -16.13 -17.52 -1.00
CA ARG A 74 -16.76 -16.19 -1.06
C ARG A 74 -17.61 -15.89 0.16
N LEU A 75 -18.46 -16.82 0.59
CA LEU A 75 -19.29 -16.63 1.78
C LEU A 75 -18.44 -16.48 3.05
N THR A 76 -17.32 -17.19 3.13
CA THR A 76 -16.38 -17.09 4.24
C THR A 76 -15.74 -15.71 4.27
N VAL A 77 -15.23 -15.24 3.12
CA VAL A 77 -14.69 -13.88 2.97
C VAL A 77 -15.70 -12.84 3.40
N TYR A 78 -16.93 -12.86 2.86
CA TYR A 78 -17.95 -11.86 3.18
C TYR A 78 -18.32 -11.83 4.66
N ARG A 79 -18.43 -13.00 5.30
CA ARG A 79 -18.71 -13.09 6.74
C ARG A 79 -17.59 -12.47 7.57
N VAL A 80 -16.34 -12.76 7.23
CA VAL A 80 -15.17 -12.20 7.91
C VAL A 80 -15.16 -10.67 7.76
N LEU A 81 -15.35 -10.15 6.55
CA LEU A 81 -15.37 -8.71 6.29
C LEU A 81 -16.49 -7.99 7.07
N LEU A 82 -17.70 -8.56 7.11
CA LEU A 82 -18.81 -8.01 7.91
C LEU A 82 -18.50 -7.99 9.41
N ILE A 83 -17.81 -9.01 9.94
CA ILE A 83 -17.38 -9.04 11.33
C ILE A 83 -16.31 -7.97 11.59
N LEU A 84 -15.38 -7.77 10.65
CA LEU A 84 -14.32 -6.77 10.75
C LEU A 84 -14.87 -5.34 10.71
N ASN A 85 -15.92 -5.08 9.93
CA ASN A 85 -16.62 -3.78 9.92
C ASN A 85 -17.15 -3.38 11.30
N LYS A 86 -17.44 -4.34 12.18
CA LYS A 86 -17.82 -4.06 13.56
C LYS A 86 -16.61 -3.75 14.46
N ARG A 87 -15.41 -4.22 14.11
CA ARG A 87 -14.21 -4.10 14.95
C ARG A 87 -13.45 -2.79 14.74
N VAL A 88 -13.47 -2.25 13.53
CA VAL A 88 -12.81 -0.97 13.20
C VAL A 88 -13.87 -0.02 12.66
N GLU A 89 -14.56 0.69 13.55
CA GLU A 89 -15.76 1.47 13.22
C GLU A 89 -15.54 2.53 12.13
N MET A 90 -14.33 3.09 12.04
CA MET A 90 -13.97 4.12 11.07
C MET A 90 -13.74 3.57 9.65
N VAL A 91 -13.60 2.25 9.50
CA VAL A 91 -13.23 1.61 8.24
C VAL A 91 -14.33 0.65 7.80
N LYS A 92 -14.68 0.73 6.52
CA LYS A 92 -15.64 -0.17 5.88
C LYS A 92 -14.91 -1.02 4.86
N PHE A 93 -14.98 -2.33 5.04
CA PHE A 93 -14.78 -3.30 3.98
C PHE A 93 -16.03 -3.35 3.12
N MET A 94 -15.85 -3.22 1.82
CA MET A 94 -16.90 -3.27 0.81
C MET A 94 -16.38 -3.94 -0.46
N LEU A 95 -17.30 -4.24 -1.38
CA LEU A 95 -16.99 -4.74 -2.72
C LEU A 95 -17.05 -3.57 -3.69
N ASP A 96 -16.08 -3.50 -4.60
CA ASP A 96 -16.01 -2.47 -5.63
C ASP A 96 -15.82 -3.09 -7.03
N GLY A 97 -16.43 -2.45 -8.03
CA GLY A 97 -16.32 -2.84 -9.44
C GLY A 97 -16.98 -4.18 -9.81
N ILE A 98 -16.79 -4.56 -11.08
CA ILE A 98 -17.42 -5.76 -11.67
C ILE A 98 -16.82 -7.08 -11.16
N ASN A 99 -15.55 -7.06 -10.74
CA ASN A 99 -14.85 -8.24 -10.20
C ASN A 99 -15.16 -8.48 -8.72
N GLU A 100 -16.03 -7.67 -8.12
CA GLU A 100 -16.32 -7.69 -6.68
C GLU A 100 -15.02 -7.63 -5.87
N GLU A 101 -14.14 -6.67 -6.18
CA GLU A 101 -12.87 -6.54 -5.47
C GLU A 101 -13.14 -6.09 -4.03
N VAL A 102 -12.58 -6.79 -3.05
CA VAL A 102 -12.59 -6.33 -1.66
C VAL A 102 -11.75 -5.06 -1.57
N VAL A 103 -12.33 -4.01 -1.00
CA VAL A 103 -11.65 -2.74 -0.70
C VAL A 103 -11.90 -2.32 0.73
N ALA A 104 -10.91 -1.71 1.36
CA ALA A 104 -11.06 -1.00 2.62
C ALA A 104 -11.22 0.49 2.33
N ARG A 105 -12.19 1.15 2.98
CA ARG A 105 -12.48 2.56 2.76
C ARG A 105 -12.76 3.26 4.08
N GLU A 106 -12.25 4.48 4.19
CA GLU A 106 -12.58 5.44 5.23
C GLU A 106 -13.10 6.74 4.61
N ASP A 107 -14.12 7.31 5.26
CA ASP A 107 -14.78 8.54 4.85
C ASP A 107 -14.50 9.63 5.89
N MET A 108 -14.00 10.79 5.45
CA MET A 108 -13.69 11.94 6.30
C MET A 108 -14.43 13.17 5.80
N VAL A 109 -14.86 14.05 6.71
CA VAL A 109 -15.48 15.35 6.35
C VAL A 109 -14.40 16.41 6.23
N THR A 110 -14.35 17.13 5.11
CA THR A 110 -13.26 18.09 4.81
C THR A 110 -13.36 19.42 5.55
N ASP A 111 -14.54 19.75 6.07
CA ASP A 111 -14.82 21.06 6.70
C ASP A 111 -13.97 21.30 7.96
N THR A 112 -13.78 20.26 8.77
CA THR A 112 -13.00 20.27 10.01
C THR A 112 -11.67 19.54 9.89
N LEU A 113 -11.36 18.99 8.72
CA LEU A 113 -10.25 18.06 8.54
C LEU A 113 -8.91 18.68 8.89
N THR A 114 -8.19 17.99 9.78
CA THR A 114 -6.84 18.33 10.21
C THR A 114 -5.85 17.25 9.77
N LYS A 115 -4.56 17.62 9.75
CA LYS A 115 -3.48 16.68 9.45
C LYS A 115 -3.46 15.47 10.39
N ASP A 116 -3.75 15.69 11.67
CA ASP A 116 -3.80 14.62 12.67
C ASP A 116 -5.01 13.69 12.48
N GLU A 117 -6.17 14.21 12.05
CA GLU A 117 -7.32 13.37 11.70
C GLU A 117 -7.04 12.48 10.49
N ILE A 118 -6.39 13.01 9.45
CA ILE A 118 -5.96 12.18 8.31
C ILE A 118 -4.95 11.12 8.77
N ASN A 119 -3.99 11.49 9.64
CA ASN A 119 -3.06 10.51 10.19
C ASN A 119 -3.77 9.41 10.99
N ALA A 120 -4.78 9.76 11.78
CA ALA A 120 -5.58 8.79 12.52
C ALA A 120 -6.30 7.84 11.56
N GLY A 121 -6.87 8.38 10.47
CA GLY A 121 -7.52 7.57 9.45
C GLY A 121 -6.57 6.64 8.72
N LEU A 122 -5.41 7.14 8.29
CA LEU A 122 -4.33 6.30 7.74
C LEU A 122 -4.01 5.12 8.67
N ASN A 123 -3.82 5.37 9.97
CA ASN A 123 -3.56 4.29 10.92
C ASN A 123 -4.75 3.33 11.08
N ALA A 124 -5.98 3.83 11.06
CA ALA A 124 -7.19 3.03 11.16
C ALA A 124 -7.33 2.08 9.95
N ILE A 125 -7.19 2.60 8.73
CA ILE A 125 -7.31 1.79 7.51
C ILE A 125 -6.17 0.77 7.40
N LEU A 126 -4.95 1.12 7.84
CA LEU A 126 -3.84 0.15 7.91
C LEU A 126 -4.16 -0.97 8.90
N THR A 127 -4.62 -0.61 10.10
CA THR A 127 -4.95 -1.58 11.14
C THR A 127 -6.06 -2.51 10.68
N ALA A 128 -7.11 -1.97 10.06
CA ALA A 128 -8.19 -2.78 9.48
C ALA A 128 -7.64 -3.76 8.44
N PHE A 129 -6.80 -3.27 7.51
CA PHE A 129 -6.21 -4.10 6.47
C PHE A 129 -5.36 -5.24 7.06
N TYR A 130 -4.53 -4.98 8.07
CA TYR A 130 -3.79 -6.03 8.78
C TYR A 130 -4.70 -7.07 9.45
N LEU A 131 -5.77 -6.62 10.11
CA LEU A 131 -6.75 -7.52 10.73
C LEU A 131 -7.46 -8.39 9.70
N MET A 132 -7.70 -7.85 8.49
CA MET A 132 -8.26 -8.62 7.38
C MET A 132 -7.29 -9.69 6.89
N VAL A 133 -6.02 -9.35 6.67
CA VAL A 133 -4.99 -10.32 6.26
C VAL A 133 -4.92 -11.49 7.25
N GLN A 134 -4.94 -11.21 8.55
CA GLN A 134 -4.93 -12.25 9.59
C GLN A 134 -6.22 -13.08 9.61
N ALA A 135 -7.38 -12.42 9.51
CA ALA A 135 -8.67 -13.11 9.61
C ALA A 135 -8.98 -13.98 8.39
N LEU A 136 -8.38 -13.68 7.24
CA LEU A 136 -8.52 -14.46 6.00
C LEU A 136 -7.35 -15.43 5.77
N HIS A 137 -6.38 -15.51 6.69
CA HIS A 137 -5.18 -16.35 6.56
C HIS A 137 -4.36 -16.06 5.29
N LEU A 138 -4.21 -14.77 4.97
CA LEU A 138 -3.52 -14.30 3.76
C LEU A 138 -2.09 -13.82 4.04
N GLU A 139 -1.50 -14.15 5.18
CA GLU A 139 -0.18 -13.66 5.59
C GLU A 139 0.90 -14.02 4.55
N ASP A 140 0.88 -15.24 4.02
CA ASP A 140 1.85 -15.69 3.02
C ASP A 140 1.69 -14.96 1.68
N GLN A 141 0.45 -14.75 1.24
CA GLN A 141 0.16 -13.98 0.02
C GLN A 141 0.53 -12.52 0.19
N PHE A 142 0.23 -11.93 1.35
CA PHE A 142 0.58 -10.56 1.68
C PHE A 142 2.10 -10.37 1.71
N ASN A 143 2.83 -11.27 2.37
CA ASN A 143 4.29 -11.26 2.35
C ASN A 143 4.86 -11.42 0.93
N SER A 144 4.24 -12.25 0.10
CA SER A 144 4.64 -12.42 -1.30
C SER A 144 4.42 -11.15 -2.12
N GLN A 145 3.30 -10.44 -1.93
CA GLN A 145 3.04 -9.15 -2.59
C GLN A 145 4.03 -8.06 -2.14
N ILE A 146 4.40 -8.04 -0.85
CA ILE A 146 5.47 -7.16 -0.34
C ILE A 146 6.79 -7.42 -1.08
N ILE A 147 7.15 -8.70 -1.23
CA ILE A 147 8.37 -9.11 -1.93
C ILE A 147 8.30 -8.70 -3.40
N GLU A 148 7.21 -9.00 -4.10
CA GLU A 148 7.02 -8.65 -5.52
C GLU A 148 7.07 -7.14 -5.76
N ARG A 149 6.44 -6.34 -4.89
CA ARG A 149 6.51 -4.88 -4.99
C ARG A 149 7.93 -4.37 -4.72
N THR A 150 8.65 -5.00 -3.78
CA THR A 150 10.06 -4.70 -3.53
C THR A 150 10.91 -5.01 -4.76
N TYR A 151 10.63 -6.11 -5.49
CA TYR A 151 11.28 -6.43 -6.76
C TYR A 151 11.05 -5.38 -7.84
N MET A 152 9.79 -4.99 -8.05
CA MET A 152 9.45 -3.95 -9.02
C MET A 152 10.13 -2.62 -8.70
N MET A 153 10.24 -2.29 -7.42
CA MET A 153 10.95 -1.09 -6.97
C MET A 153 12.45 -1.16 -7.27
N ILE A 154 13.11 -2.28 -6.96
CA ILE A 154 14.53 -2.51 -7.28
C ILE A 154 14.77 -2.36 -8.78
N LYS A 155 13.89 -2.95 -9.61
CA LYS A 155 13.97 -2.86 -11.07
C LYS A 155 13.83 -1.42 -11.56
N ASN A 156 12.83 -0.69 -11.08
CA ASN A 156 12.63 0.72 -11.45
C ASN A 156 13.84 1.59 -11.05
N MET A 157 14.43 1.36 -9.86
CA MET A 157 15.62 2.09 -9.43
C MET A 157 16.84 1.79 -10.31
N ALA A 158 17.00 0.55 -10.75
CA ALA A 158 18.06 0.16 -11.68
C ALA A 158 17.83 0.78 -13.08
N ASP A 159 16.58 0.79 -13.56
CA ASP A 159 16.18 1.43 -14.82
C ASP A 159 16.39 2.96 -14.77
N GLU A 160 16.25 3.57 -13.58
CA GLU A 160 16.60 4.98 -13.29
C GLU A 160 18.12 5.22 -13.17
N GLY A 161 18.95 4.17 -13.31
CA GLY A 161 20.41 4.25 -13.30
C GLY A 161 21.06 4.24 -11.92
N LYS A 162 20.32 3.91 -10.85
CA LYS A 162 20.90 3.79 -9.50
C LYS A 162 21.83 2.58 -9.42
N SER A 163 22.96 2.76 -8.76
CA SER A 163 23.93 1.69 -8.52
C SER A 163 23.41 0.66 -7.52
N ARG A 164 24.00 -0.55 -7.55
CA ARG A 164 23.67 -1.64 -6.64
C ARG A 164 23.76 -1.21 -5.16
N ASP A 165 24.80 -0.45 -4.83
CA ASP A 165 25.02 0.05 -3.46
C ASP A 165 23.96 1.07 -3.04
N GLU A 166 23.53 1.95 -3.96
CA GLU A 166 22.46 2.91 -3.69
C GLU A 166 21.11 2.21 -3.49
N ILE A 167 20.82 1.17 -4.28
CA ILE A 167 19.63 0.34 -4.11
C ILE A 167 19.68 -0.38 -2.76
N LYS A 168 20.84 -0.95 -2.39
CA LYS A 168 21.03 -1.65 -1.12
C LYS A 168 20.86 -0.72 0.07
N ASP A 169 21.46 0.46 0.02
CA ASP A 169 21.32 1.47 1.08
C ASP A 169 19.86 1.90 1.23
N TYR A 170 19.13 2.01 0.13
CA TYR A 170 17.70 2.29 0.13
C TYR A 170 16.86 1.19 0.79
N LEU A 171 17.07 -0.08 0.40
CA LEU A 171 16.36 -1.21 1.00
C LEU A 171 16.61 -1.32 2.52
N LYS A 172 17.81 -0.98 2.97
CA LYS A 172 18.16 -1.02 4.40
C LYS A 172 17.59 0.16 5.19
N LYS A 173 17.81 1.39 4.71
CA LYS A 173 17.43 2.61 5.44
C LYS A 173 15.96 2.95 5.31
N THR A 174 15.39 2.67 4.14
CA THR A 174 14.01 3.03 3.83
C THR A 174 13.07 1.88 4.18
N ILE A 175 13.31 0.67 3.67
CA ILE A 175 12.44 -0.49 3.92
C ILE A 175 12.74 -1.18 5.26
N GLY A 176 13.96 -1.04 5.79
CA GLY A 176 14.35 -1.65 7.06
C GLY A 176 14.83 -3.10 6.93
N LEU A 177 15.21 -3.53 5.72
CA LEU A 177 15.73 -4.87 5.49
C LEU A 177 17.11 -5.06 6.13
N ARG A 178 17.39 -6.28 6.58
CA ARG A 178 18.74 -6.67 7.01
C ARG A 178 19.65 -6.73 5.78
N ASP A 179 20.95 -6.55 6.00
CA ASP A 179 21.93 -6.49 4.91
C ASP A 179 21.90 -7.72 4.00
N GLU A 180 21.80 -8.91 4.60
CA GLU A 180 21.74 -10.20 3.92
C GLU A 180 20.46 -10.36 3.09
N ASP A 181 19.31 -9.92 3.63
CA ASP A 181 18.02 -10.01 2.95
C ASP A 181 17.95 -9.02 1.77
N ALA A 182 18.49 -7.82 1.94
CA ALA A 182 18.58 -6.81 0.89
C ALA A 182 19.49 -7.28 -0.27
N GLU A 183 20.66 -7.86 0.04
CA GLU A 183 21.58 -8.38 -0.99
C GLU A 183 20.96 -9.54 -1.78
N LYS A 184 20.24 -10.44 -1.08
CA LYS A 184 19.54 -11.56 -1.70
C LYS A 184 18.48 -11.07 -2.69
N LEU A 185 17.63 -10.14 -2.27
CA LEU A 185 16.58 -9.56 -3.13
C LEU A 185 17.17 -8.83 -4.34
N ILE A 186 18.24 -8.05 -4.16
CA ILE A 186 18.92 -7.36 -5.28
C ILE A 186 19.48 -8.39 -6.27
N SER A 187 20.10 -9.46 -5.78
CA SER A 187 20.64 -10.52 -6.63
C SER A 187 19.53 -11.21 -7.42
N GLU A 188 18.43 -11.57 -6.75
CA GLU A 188 17.28 -12.22 -7.37
C GLU A 188 16.62 -11.36 -8.45
N VAL A 189 16.70 -10.03 -8.37
CA VAL A 189 16.10 -9.12 -9.37
C VAL A 189 17.08 -8.74 -10.49
N LEU A 190 18.30 -8.34 -10.15
CA LEU A 190 19.25 -7.76 -11.12
C LEU A 190 20.13 -8.82 -11.79
N ASP A 191 20.27 -9.99 -11.16
CA ASP A 191 21.08 -11.09 -11.69
C ASP A 191 20.22 -12.22 -12.29
N ALA A 192 18.89 -12.07 -12.34
CA ALA A 192 17.95 -13.03 -12.91
C ALA A 192 18.23 -13.40 -14.38
N ASP A 193 18.77 -12.47 -15.17
CA ASP A 193 19.11 -12.66 -16.59
C ASP A 193 20.60 -12.97 -16.83
N LYS A 194 21.42 -13.09 -15.77
CA LYS A 194 22.83 -13.46 -15.93
C LYS A 194 22.90 -14.98 -16.10
N ALA A 195 22.98 -15.43 -17.36
CA ALA A 195 23.35 -16.81 -17.70
C ALA A 195 24.57 -17.23 -16.87
N PRO A 196 24.61 -18.48 -16.35
CA PRO A 196 25.70 -18.93 -15.50
C PRO A 196 27.04 -18.73 -16.21
N SER A 197 27.85 -17.82 -15.71
CA SER A 197 29.19 -17.56 -16.22
C SER A 197 30.10 -18.72 -15.81
N ASN A 198 30.36 -19.59 -16.80
CA ASN A 198 31.45 -20.57 -16.87
C ASN A 198 31.40 -21.73 -15.87
N MET A 199 30.85 -22.86 -16.32
CA MET A 199 31.25 -24.20 -15.86
C MET A 199 32.01 -24.99 -16.95
N TYR A 200 32.78 -24.31 -17.81
CA TYR A 200 33.81 -24.93 -18.64
C TYR A 200 34.95 -23.93 -18.94
N GLN A 201 35.94 -23.87 -18.04
CA GLN A 201 37.33 -23.61 -18.39
C GLN A 201 38.18 -24.70 -17.74
#